data_AF-W9J9K9-F1
#
_entry.id   AF-W9J9K9-F1
#
_cell.length_a   1.000
_cell.length_b   1.000
_cell.length_c   1.000
_cell.angle_alpha   90.00
_cell.angle_beta   90.00
_cell.angle_gamma   90.00
#
_symmetry.space_group_name_H-M   'P 1'
#
loop_
_entity.id
_entity.type
_entity.pdbx_description
1 polymer ?
#
loop_
_entity_poly.entity_id
_entity_poly.type
_entity_poly.pdbx_seq_one_letter_code
_entity_poly.pdbx_strand_id
1 'polypeptide(L)'
;MGVTNKKTITKTRRKTRDVDQVKADLMSPKHLKQFMETKAAEDLPGLGRHYCVECSKWFDTDATLVSHQKGKPHKRRVKQIAEGPYTQQEAEAAVGLRTDNGDRKRTFADQDNDVAMDA
;
A
#
# COMPACT_ATOMS: atom_id res chain seq x y z
N MET A 1 -1.12 -8.38 29.36
CA MET A 1 -1.45 -8.73 27.96
C MET A 1 -0.65 -9.97 27.58
N GLY A 2 -1.32 -11.11 27.35
CA GLY A 2 -0.63 -12.37 27.05
C GLY A 2 0.16 -12.27 25.75
N VAL A 3 1.43 -12.69 25.78
CA VAL A 3 2.30 -12.75 24.62
C VAL A 3 1.78 -13.85 23.69
N THR A 4 0.85 -13.51 22.79
CA THR A 4 0.43 -14.40 21.72
C THR A 4 1.66 -14.85 20.95
N ASN A 5 1.80 -16.16 20.73
CA ASN A 5 2.98 -16.78 20.14
C ASN A 5 3.31 -16.15 18.77
N LYS A 6 4.27 -15.21 18.76
CA LYS A 6 4.68 -14.40 17.59
C LYS A 6 5.08 -15.28 16.39
N LYS A 7 5.47 -16.53 16.65
CA LYS A 7 5.95 -17.52 15.67
C LYS A 7 4.96 -17.84 14.55
N THR A 8 3.66 -17.58 14.68
CA THR A 8 2.68 -17.91 13.63
C THR A 8 2.27 -16.75 12.75
N ILE A 9 2.31 -15.52 13.28
CA ILE A 9 1.91 -14.29 12.58
C ILE A 9 3.01 -13.81 11.64
N THR A 10 4.28 -13.99 12.02
CA THR A 10 5.43 -13.57 11.22
C THR A 10 5.82 -14.54 10.09
N LYS A 11 5.08 -15.65 9.92
CA LYS A 11 5.37 -16.62 8.86
C LYS A 11 5.04 -16.03 7.49
N THR A 12 5.95 -16.22 6.53
CA THR A 12 5.81 -15.74 5.13
C THR A 12 4.49 -16.16 4.49
N ARG A 13 4.04 -17.40 4.71
CA ARG A 13 2.75 -17.92 4.19
C ARG A 13 1.48 -17.21 4.69
N ARG A 14 1.59 -16.38 5.74
CA ARG A 14 0.48 -15.62 6.35
C ARG A 14 0.73 -14.11 6.28
N LYS A 15 1.73 -13.69 5.50
CA LYS A 15 2.13 -12.30 5.37
C LYS A 15 0.99 -11.52 4.71
N THR A 16 0.56 -10.46 5.39
CA THR A 16 -0.36 -9.46 4.86
C THR A 16 0.40 -8.39 4.09
N ARG A 17 -0.33 -7.63 3.27
CA ARG A 17 0.20 -6.49 2.55
C ARG A 17 0.83 -5.45 3.49
N ASP A 18 2.00 -4.95 3.10
CA ASP A 18 2.76 -3.98 3.88
C ASP A 18 2.22 -2.55 3.72
N VAL A 19 2.58 -1.65 4.64
CA VAL A 19 2.02 -0.28 4.72
C VAL A 19 2.44 0.57 3.52
N ASP A 20 3.66 0.37 3.04
CA ASP A 20 4.22 1.01 1.85
C ASP A 20 3.46 0.62 0.58
N GLN A 21 3.16 -0.67 0.41
CA GLN A 21 2.37 -1.18 -0.70
C GLN A 21 0.94 -0.60 -0.69
N VAL A 22 0.30 -0.57 0.49
CA VAL A 22 -1.03 0.04 0.63
C VAL A 22 -1.00 1.53 0.30
N LYS A 23 0.05 2.26 0.71
CA LYS A 23 0.19 3.67 0.34
C LYS A 23 0.34 3.84 -1.17
N ALA A 24 1.11 2.98 -1.83
CA ALA A 24 1.21 2.99 -3.30
C ALA A 24 -0.15 2.71 -3.99
N ASP A 25 -0.95 1.79 -3.46
CA ASP A 25 -2.30 1.51 -3.97
C ASP A 25 -3.24 2.72 -3.81
N LEU A 26 -3.12 3.47 -2.71
CA LEU A 26 -3.89 4.69 -2.47
C LEU A 26 -3.46 5.84 -3.39
N MET A 27 -2.17 5.91 -3.72
CA MET A 27 -1.62 6.94 -4.60
C MET A 27 -1.95 6.68 -6.08
N SER A 28 -2.01 5.40 -6.49
CA SER A 28 -2.22 5.04 -7.89
C SER A 28 -3.32 3.98 -8.05
N PRO A 29 -4.42 4.30 -8.76
CA PRO A 29 -5.49 3.34 -9.01
C PRO A 29 -5.03 2.16 -9.87
N LYS A 30 -3.94 2.31 -10.63
CA LYS A 30 -3.35 1.23 -11.43
C LYS A 30 -2.78 0.12 -10.55
N HIS A 31 -2.07 0.47 -9.48
CA HIS A 31 -1.50 -0.50 -8.54
C HIS A 31 -2.60 -1.29 -7.83
N LEU A 32 -3.65 -0.61 -7.40
CA LEU A 32 -4.82 -1.22 -6.79
C LEU A 32 -5.46 -2.25 -7.73
N LYS A 33 -5.74 -1.87 -8.99
CA LYS A 33 -6.33 -2.77 -9.99
C LYS A 33 -5.48 -4.01 -10.23
N GLN A 34 -4.18 -3.82 -10.47
CA GLN A 34 -3.24 -4.93 -10.68
C GLN A 34 -3.26 -5.91 -9.51
N PHE A 35 -3.33 -5.41 -8.27
CA PHE A 35 -3.45 -6.28 -7.12
C PHE A 35 -4.77 -7.04 -7.06
N MET A 36 -5.90 -6.36 -7.28
CA MET A 36 -7.21 -7.00 -7.26
C MET A 36 -7.29 -8.11 -8.32
N GLU A 37 -6.71 -7.89 -9.50
CA GLU A 37 -6.63 -8.87 -10.59
C GLU A 37 -5.80 -10.12 -10.23
N THR A 38 -4.86 -10.03 -9.28
CA THR A 38 -4.12 -11.22 -8.82
C THR A 38 -4.99 -12.26 -8.10
N LYS A 39 -6.22 -11.90 -7.73
CA LYS A 39 -7.13 -12.76 -6.96
C LYS A 39 -8.37 -13.06 -7.81
N ALA A 40 -8.65 -14.34 -8.01
CA ALA A 40 -9.85 -14.78 -8.69
C ALA A 40 -11.09 -14.47 -7.84
N ALA A 41 -12.09 -13.82 -8.42
CA ALA A 41 -13.31 -13.37 -7.74
C ALA A 41 -14.00 -14.49 -6.93
N GLU A 42 -13.98 -15.72 -7.45
CA GLU A 42 -14.60 -16.91 -6.88
C GLU A 42 -14.00 -17.36 -5.54
N ASP A 43 -12.70 -17.11 -5.34
CA ASP A 43 -11.98 -17.50 -4.12
C ASP A 43 -12.13 -16.47 -2.99
N LEU A 44 -12.71 -15.30 -3.27
CA LEU A 44 -12.80 -14.20 -2.33
C LEU A 44 -14.14 -14.17 -1.59
N PRO A 45 -14.15 -13.76 -0.31
CA PRO A 45 -15.38 -13.42 0.39
C PRO A 45 -16.22 -12.40 -0.40
N GLY A 46 -17.53 -12.62 -0.47
CA GLY A 46 -18.46 -11.70 -1.14
C GLY A 46 -18.16 -11.49 -2.64
N LEU A 47 -17.52 -12.46 -3.31
CA LEU A 47 -17.06 -12.35 -4.71
C LEU A 47 -16.12 -11.16 -4.94
N GLY A 48 -15.38 -10.76 -3.90
CA GLY A 48 -14.45 -9.63 -3.95
C GLY A 48 -15.11 -8.24 -3.99
N ARG A 49 -16.44 -8.15 -3.82
CA ARG A 49 -17.19 -6.88 -3.94
C ARG A 49 -16.90 -5.90 -2.81
N HIS A 50 -16.72 -6.41 -1.58
CA HIS A 50 -16.53 -5.58 -0.39
C HIS A 50 -15.06 -5.60 0.04
N TYR A 51 -14.28 -4.61 -0.40
CA TYR A 51 -12.84 -4.53 -0.11
C TYR A 51 -12.47 -3.25 0.64
N CYS A 52 -11.71 -3.41 1.73
CA CYS A 52 -11.08 -2.30 2.44
C CYS A 52 -9.63 -2.17 1.99
N VAL A 53 -9.29 -1.09 1.29
CA VAL A 53 -7.95 -0.84 0.72
C VAL A 53 -6.89 -0.74 1.83
N GLU A 54 -7.18 0.07 2.85
CA GLU A 54 -6.23 0.42 3.92
C GLU A 54 -5.79 -0.78 4.77
N CYS A 55 -6.75 -1.68 5.04
CA CYS A 55 -6.51 -2.91 5.80
C CYS A 55 -6.23 -4.11 4.89
N SER A 56 -6.34 -3.92 3.56
CA SER A 56 -6.16 -4.95 2.53
C SER A 56 -6.94 -6.23 2.82
N LYS A 57 -8.22 -6.08 3.16
CA LYS A 57 -9.08 -7.18 3.58
C LYS A 57 -10.41 -7.16 2.83
N TRP A 58 -10.83 -8.35 2.39
CA TRP A 58 -12.15 -8.59 1.80
C TRP A 58 -13.16 -8.99 2.87
N PHE A 59 -14.39 -8.56 2.66
CA PHE A 59 -15.55 -8.79 3.49
C PHE A 59 -16.64 -9.49 2.69
N ASP A 60 -17.54 -10.15 3.41
CA ASP A 60 -18.68 -10.88 2.89
C ASP A 60 -19.86 -9.97 2.52
N THR A 61 -20.11 -8.91 3.30
CA THR A 61 -21.25 -8.00 3.14
C THR A 61 -20.85 -6.54 3.30
N ASP A 62 -21.70 -5.61 2.83
CA ASP A 62 -21.50 -4.17 3.04
C ASP A 62 -21.56 -3.78 4.53
N ALA A 63 -22.44 -4.42 5.30
CA ALA A 63 -22.60 -4.10 6.73
C ALA A 63 -21.34 -4.44 7.55
N THR A 64 -20.65 -5.54 7.20
CA THR A 64 -19.38 -5.91 7.87
C THR A 64 -18.24 -4.98 7.48
N LEU A 65 -18.21 -4.47 6.24
CA LEU A 65 -17.27 -3.45 5.80
C LEU A 65 -17.48 -2.12 6.55
N VAL A 66 -18.73 -1.65 6.65
CA VAL A 66 -19.06 -0.40 7.36
C VAL A 66 -18.76 -0.50 8.85
N SER A 67 -19.05 -1.63 9.48
CA SER A 67 -18.70 -1.84 10.90
C SER A 67 -17.19 -1.95 11.12
N HIS A 68 -16.45 -2.56 10.18
CA HIS A 68 -14.99 -2.60 10.19
C HIS A 68 -14.38 -1.20 10.14
N GLN A 69 -14.85 -0.31 9.25
CA GLN A 69 -14.34 1.06 9.12
C GLN A 69 -14.52 1.88 10.40
N LYS A 70 -15.61 1.66 11.14
CA LYS A 70 -15.86 2.34 12.42
C LYS A 70 -14.97 1.81 13.55
N GLY A 71 -14.41 0.61 13.39
CA GLY A 71 -13.62 -0.10 14.40
C GLY A 71 -12.25 0.52 14.69
N LYS A 72 -11.77 0.31 15.92
CA LYS A 72 -10.42 0.68 16.36
C LYS A 72 -9.27 0.14 15.48
N PRO A 73 -9.28 -1.12 15.00
CA PRO A 73 -8.14 -1.63 14.21
C PRO A 73 -7.96 -0.87 12.90
N HIS A 74 -9.07 -0.53 12.23
CA HIS A 74 -9.05 0.25 11.00
C HIS A 74 -8.51 1.66 11.24
N LYS A 75 -9.04 2.37 12.24
CA LYS A 75 -8.56 3.71 12.61
C LYS A 75 -7.07 3.75 12.95
N ARG A 76 -6.55 2.70 13.60
CA ARG A 76 -5.10 2.57 13.86
C ARG A 76 -4.30 2.40 12.58
N ARG A 77 -4.81 1.64 11.61
CA ARG A 77 -4.17 1.43 10.30
C ARG A 77 -4.17 2.70 9.47
N VAL A 78 -5.28 3.45 9.44
CA VAL A 78 -5.35 4.78 8.79
C VAL A 78 -4.28 5.71 9.35
N LYS A 79 -4.17 5.79 10.68
CA LYS A 79 -3.14 6.63 11.32
C LYS A 79 -1.73 6.20 10.91
N GLN A 80 -1.46 4.90 10.88
CA GLN A 80 -0.16 4.37 10.44
C GLN A 80 0.16 4.71 8.98
N ILE A 81 -0.83 4.66 8.08
CA ILE A 81 -0.65 5.05 6.67
C ILE A 81 -0.41 6.56 6.54
N ALA A 82 -1.10 7.36 7.36
CA ALA A 82 -0.96 8.82 7.39
C ALA A 82 0.43 9.26 7.88
N GLU A 83 0.99 8.59 8.90
CA GLU A 83 2.37 8.81 9.37
C GLU A 83 3.41 8.53 8.27
N GLY A 84 3.06 7.69 7.30
CA GLY A 84 3.91 7.32 6.17
C GLY A 84 4.74 6.06 6.44
N PRO A 85 5.04 5.28 5.39
CA PRO A 85 5.85 4.08 5.52
C PRO A 85 7.31 4.44 5.73
N TYR A 86 7.97 3.69 6.61
CA TYR A 86 9.41 3.73 6.72
C TYR A 86 10.04 3.09 5.48
N THR A 87 10.89 3.84 4.77
CA THR A 87 11.50 3.36 3.52
C THR A 87 12.95 2.93 3.72
N GLN A 88 13.44 2.10 2.80
CA GLN A 88 14.84 1.69 2.80
C GLN A 88 15.80 2.89 2.68
N GLN A 89 15.40 3.93 1.93
CA GLN A 89 16.19 5.15 1.78
C GLN A 89 16.35 5.91 3.10
N GLU A 90 15.30 5.94 3.93
CA GLU A 90 15.38 6.53 5.27
C GLU A 90 16.33 5.74 6.19
N ALA A 91 16.34 4.41 6.06
CA ALA A 91 17.25 3.55 6.80
C ALA A 91 18.72 3.78 6.42
N GLU A 92 18.99 3.89 5.12
CA GLU A 92 20.33 4.17 4.59
C GLU A 92 20.79 5.57 5.00
N ALA A 93 19.92 6.56 4.89
CA ALA A 93 20.21 7.94 5.30
C ALA A 93 20.54 8.03 6.80
N ALA A 94 19.88 7.24 7.65
CA ALA A 94 20.16 7.18 9.09
C ALA A 94 21.55 6.61 9.41
N VAL A 95 22.09 5.74 8.54
CA VAL A 95 23.45 5.17 8.65
C VAL A 95 24.48 6.06 7.92
N GLY A 96 24.05 7.15 7.28
CA GLY A 96 24.91 8.06 6.53
C GLY A 96 25.18 7.60 5.09
N LEU A 97 24.51 6.55 4.60
CA LEU A 97 24.49 6.19 3.19
C LEU A 97 23.41 7.05 2.50
N ARG A 98 23.83 8.06 1.75
CA ARG A 98 22.95 8.82 0.87
C ARG A 98 23.43 8.67 -0.57
N THR A 99 22.51 8.33 -1.46
CA THR A 99 22.73 8.44 -2.90
C THR A 99 22.51 9.90 -3.31
N ASP A 100 23.59 10.64 -3.53
CA ASP A 100 23.52 11.96 -4.17
C ASP A 100 23.45 11.77 -5.68
N ASN A 101 22.26 11.38 -6.15
CA ASN A 101 21.94 11.54 -7.57
C ASN A 101 21.80 13.05 -7.79
N GLY A 102 22.93 13.74 -7.97
CA GLY A 102 22.96 15.19 -8.14
C GLY A 102 22.01 15.69 -9.23
N ASP A 103 21.84 17.00 -9.37
CA ASP A 103 20.90 17.58 -10.31
C ASP A 103 21.10 17.03 -11.73
N ARG A 104 20.13 16.24 -12.18
CA ARG A 104 20.10 15.73 -13.55
C ARG A 104 20.03 16.95 -14.47
N LYS A 105 21.12 17.25 -15.19
CA LYS A 105 21.11 18.28 -16.23
C LYS A 105 20.06 17.87 -17.26
N ARG A 106 18.93 18.60 -17.31
CA ARG A 106 17.89 18.41 -18.33
C ARG A 106 18.55 18.55 -19.69
N THR A 107 18.36 17.54 -20.53
CA THR A 107 18.84 17.58 -21.92
C THR A 107 17.78 18.23 -22.79
N PHE A 108 18.17 18.84 -23.91
CA PHE A 108 17.21 19.47 -24.83
C PHE A 108 16.13 18.50 -25.33
N ALA A 109 16.42 17.19 -25.38
CA ALA A 109 15.46 16.15 -25.73
C ALA A 109 14.30 15.98 -24.73
N ASP A 110 14.48 16.43 -23.48
CA ASP A 110 13.44 16.41 -22.45
C ASP A 110 12.43 17.56 -22.64
N GLN A 111 12.79 18.65 -23.31
CA GLN A 111 11.90 19.81 -23.54
C GLN A 111 10.86 19.58 -24.64
N ASP A 112 11.18 18.75 -25.65
CA ASP A 112 10.28 18.51 -26.78
C ASP A 112 9.11 17.56 -26.44
N ASN A 113 9.25 16.71 -25.42
CA ASN A 113 8.18 15.78 -25.02
C ASN A 113 7.07 16.45 -24.21
N ASP A 114 7.36 17.50 -23.43
CA ASP A 114 6.34 18.21 -22.65
C ASP A 114 5.43 19.07 -23.55
N VAL A 115 5.93 19.59 -24.68
CA VAL A 115 5.14 20.40 -25.63
C VAL A 115 4.16 19.55 -26.47
N ALA A 116 4.44 18.26 -26.65
CA ALA A 116 3.61 17.37 -27.45
C ALA A 116 2.38 16.81 -26.69
N MET A 117 2.27 17.04 -25.38
CA MET A 117 1.18 16.50 -24.54
C MET A 117 0.04 17.49 -24.28
N ASP A 118 0.19 18.76 -24.69
CA ASP A 118 -0.77 19.86 -24.52
C ASP A 118 -1.41 20.36 -25.84
N ALA A 119 -1.43 19.53 -26.90
CA ALA A 119 -2.06 19.84 -28.20
C ALA A 119 -3.14 18.82 -28.60
#